data_AF-A0A0F9KUI6-F1
#
_entry.id   AF-A0A0F9KUI6-F1
#
_cell.length_a   1.000
_cell.length_b   1.000
_cell.length_c   1.000
_cell.angle_alpha   90.00
_cell.angle_beta   90.00
_cell.angle_gamma   90.00
#
_symmetry.space_group_name_H-M   'P 1'
#
loop_
_entity.id
_entity.type
_entity.pdbx_description
1 polymer ?
#
loop_
_entity_poly.entity_id
_entity_poly.type
_entity_poly.pdbx_seq_one_letter_code
_entity_poly.pdbx_strand_id
1 'polypeptide(L)'
;DNALKGFISQGVPNDGTIIPIDLELIPMFISALEKFSLELNIQDLTGFGLKGSNLKMHIFSYEDYTVTVFMNPNINLEAIESKINNYFENLFEEYKDKFEMGLKTGKIDDLLPIREIGRNWLEELNKSYQNMIINSEIIDQEHGQVLHSKIDELYDDINKKFSVTLEKVKKLKVDIMKSIIEKDYEELNKIAEIAKELKSKFSP
;
A
#
# COMPACT_ATOMS: atom_id res chain seq x y z
N ASP A 1 -3.06 8.81 11.28
CA ASP A 1 -3.13 9.38 9.91
C ASP A 1 -2.20 10.55 9.59
N ASN A 2 -2.05 11.57 10.44
CA ASN A 2 -1.20 12.74 10.09
C ASN A 2 0.32 12.50 10.16
N ALA A 3 0.80 11.55 10.95
CA ALA A 3 2.24 11.26 11.06
C ALA A 3 2.78 10.62 9.77
N LEU A 4 2.14 9.55 9.29
CA LEU A 4 2.47 8.90 8.01
C LEU A 4 2.33 9.84 6.81
N LYS A 5 1.31 10.70 6.79
CA LYS A 5 1.22 11.77 5.78
C LYS A 5 2.38 12.75 5.89
N GLY A 6 2.80 13.15 7.09
CA GLY A 6 4.00 13.97 7.31
C GLY A 6 5.29 13.29 6.86
N PHE A 7 5.43 11.97 7.05
CA PHE A 7 6.58 11.18 6.62
C PHE A 7 6.64 10.97 5.10
N ILE A 8 5.49 10.72 4.44
CA ILE A 8 5.39 10.50 2.99
C ILE A 8 5.47 11.82 2.21
N SER A 9 4.93 12.92 2.75
CA SER A 9 4.97 14.25 2.10
C SER A 9 6.32 14.96 2.19
N GLN A 10 7.31 14.38 2.90
CA GLN A 10 8.72 14.81 2.82
C GLN A 10 9.48 14.23 1.62
N GLY A 11 8.79 13.49 0.74
CA GLY A 11 9.27 13.18 -0.60
C GLY A 11 9.36 14.45 -1.47
N VAL A 12 10.53 15.09 -1.40
CA VAL A 12 11.03 16.22 -2.21
C VAL A 12 10.56 17.62 -1.81
N PRO A 13 11.35 18.30 -0.96
CA PRO A 13 11.69 19.71 -1.16
C PRO A 13 13.15 19.83 -1.63
N ASN A 14 13.35 20.64 -2.67
CA ASN A 14 14.63 20.97 -3.32
C ASN A 14 15.58 21.84 -2.47
N ASP A 15 15.55 21.76 -1.14
CA ASP A 15 16.45 22.56 -0.30
C ASP A 15 17.19 21.70 0.73
N GLY A 16 18.52 21.82 0.70
CA GLY A 16 19.51 20.97 1.36
C GLY A 16 19.59 21.05 2.89
N THR A 17 18.49 21.20 3.60
CA THR A 17 18.45 21.10 5.06
C THR A 17 17.07 20.69 5.55
N ILE A 18 16.92 19.41 5.90
CA ILE A 18 16.41 18.86 7.18
C ILE A 18 16.55 17.34 7.03
N ILE A 19 17.62 16.78 7.58
CA ILE A 19 17.69 15.36 7.89
C ILE A 19 16.91 15.20 9.20
N PRO A 20 15.86 14.37 9.29
CA PRO A 20 15.26 14.05 10.58
C PRO A 20 16.24 13.15 11.33
N ILE A 21 17.05 13.78 12.19
CA ILE A 21 18.17 13.21 12.96
C ILE A 21 17.74 11.99 13.81
N ASP A 22 16.45 11.77 14.07
CA ASP A 22 15.97 10.67 14.93
C ASP A 22 15.79 9.31 14.23
N LEU A 23 15.76 9.21 12.89
CA LEU A 23 15.44 7.96 12.19
C LEU A 23 16.62 7.00 12.02
N GLU A 24 17.86 7.50 11.99
CA GLU A 24 19.06 6.66 11.90
C GLU A 24 19.59 6.28 13.29
N LEU A 25 19.45 7.19 14.26
CA LEU A 25 19.93 7.01 15.64
C LEU A 25 19.19 5.88 16.37
N ILE A 26 17.88 5.79 16.18
CA ILE A 26 17.05 4.81 16.87
C ILE A 26 17.37 3.36 16.44
N PRO A 27 17.41 3.03 15.12
CA PRO A 27 17.86 1.72 14.66
C PRO A 27 19.30 1.42 15.04
N MET A 28 20.22 2.37 14.90
CA MET A 28 21.62 2.16 15.30
C MET A 28 21.72 1.80 16.79
N PHE A 29 20.97 2.49 17.65
CA PHE A 29 20.96 2.22 19.09
C PHE A 29 20.38 0.84 19.41
N ILE A 30 19.27 0.45 18.76
CA ILE A 30 18.66 -0.85 18.98
C ILE A 30 19.57 -1.98 18.47
N SER A 31 20.15 -1.83 17.28
CA SER A 31 21.10 -2.79 16.71
C SER A 31 22.36 -2.92 17.57
N ALA A 32 22.87 -1.81 18.12
CA ALA A 32 24.02 -1.84 19.04
C ALA A 32 23.68 -2.58 20.34
N LEU A 33 22.47 -2.37 20.88
CA LEU A 33 22.00 -3.03 22.09
C LEU A 33 21.73 -4.52 21.88
N GLU A 34 21.26 -4.91 20.69
CA GLU A 34 21.13 -6.31 20.27
C GLU A 34 22.49 -7.01 20.21
N LYS A 35 23.46 -6.42 19.49
CA LYS A 35 24.84 -6.93 19.42
C LYS A 35 25.48 -7.07 20.81
N PHE A 36 25.30 -6.06 21.66
CA PHE A 36 25.80 -6.09 23.03
C PHE A 36 25.19 -7.22 23.87
N SER A 37 23.92 -7.55 23.66
CA SER A 37 23.25 -8.62 24.40
C SER A 37 23.67 -10.01 23.94
N LEU A 38 24.00 -10.18 22.65
CA LEU A 38 24.63 -11.39 22.11
C LEU A 38 26.02 -11.62 22.73
N GLU A 39 26.84 -10.58 22.84
CA GLU A 39 28.17 -10.67 23.48
C GLU A 39 28.10 -11.04 24.97
N LEU A 40 27.05 -10.61 25.66
CA LEU A 40 26.80 -10.96 27.06
C LEU A 40 26.10 -12.30 27.25
N ASN A 41 25.85 -13.05 26.16
CA ASN A 41 25.14 -14.33 26.17
C ASN A 41 23.75 -14.26 26.85
N ILE A 42 23.09 -13.11 26.72
CA ILE A 42 21.72 -12.89 27.17
C ILE A 42 20.82 -13.56 26.13
N GLN A 43 20.34 -14.75 26.46
CA GLN A 43 19.32 -15.44 25.67
C GLN A 43 18.00 -14.72 25.91
N ASP A 44 17.37 -14.27 24.81
CA ASP A 44 16.10 -13.54 24.77
C ASP A 44 16.14 -12.05 25.14
N LEU A 45 16.66 -11.22 24.22
CA LEU A 45 16.12 -9.87 24.03
C LEU A 45 14.73 -9.95 23.37
N THR A 46 13.77 -10.57 24.04
CA THR A 46 12.40 -10.61 23.55
C THR A 46 11.78 -9.22 23.72
N GLY A 47 11.59 -8.52 22.60
CA GLY A 47 10.71 -7.36 22.54
C GLY A 47 11.39 -5.99 22.61
N PHE A 48 12.39 -5.72 21.76
CA PHE A 48 12.65 -4.34 21.33
C PHE A 48 11.56 -3.86 20.35
N GLY A 49 10.35 -3.69 20.88
CA GLY A 49 9.28 -2.98 20.21
C GLY A 49 9.27 -1.53 20.68
N LEU A 50 9.59 -0.58 19.80
CA LEU A 50 9.28 0.82 20.05
C LEU A 50 7.76 0.98 20.08
N LYS A 51 7.19 0.90 21.28
CA LYS A 51 5.76 1.12 21.52
C LYS A 51 5.50 2.63 21.62
N GLY A 52 5.78 3.33 20.52
CA GLY A 52 5.57 4.76 20.34
C GLY A 52 4.83 5.00 19.03
N SER A 53 3.50 5.02 19.10
CA SER A 53 2.54 5.49 18.08
C SER A 53 2.78 5.07 16.60
N ASN A 54 1.91 4.18 16.10
CA ASN A 54 1.58 3.93 14.68
C ASN A 54 2.65 3.28 13.77
N LEU A 55 3.79 2.82 14.30
CA LEU A 55 4.82 2.16 13.51
C LEU A 55 5.32 0.90 14.22
N LYS A 56 5.47 -0.20 13.47
CA LYS A 56 6.15 -1.43 13.88
C LYS A 56 7.51 -1.46 13.21
N MET A 57 8.54 -1.79 13.98
CA MET A 57 9.90 -1.94 13.52
C MET A 57 10.30 -3.40 13.63
N HIS A 58 10.99 -3.92 12.63
CA HIS A 58 11.58 -5.25 12.66
C HIS A 58 13.00 -5.20 12.11
N ILE A 59 13.90 -5.97 12.71
CA ILE A 59 15.31 -6.01 12.37
C ILE A 59 15.62 -7.40 11.83
N PHE A 60 16.14 -7.45 10.60
CA PHE A 60 16.66 -8.65 9.97
C PHE A 60 18.19 -8.61 10.05
N SER A 61 18.76 -9.65 10.64
CA SER A 61 20.21 -9.78 10.84
C SER A 61 20.77 -10.75 9.80
N TYR A 62 21.74 -10.28 9.03
CA TYR A 62 22.55 -11.03 8.08
C TYR A 62 24.01 -11.03 8.55
N GLU A 63 24.87 -11.84 7.93
CA GLU A 63 26.26 -12.03 8.36
C GLU A 63 27.02 -10.71 8.55
N ASP A 64 27.00 -9.85 7.53
CA ASP A 64 27.70 -8.55 7.54
C ASP A 64 26.76 -7.34 7.62
N TYR A 65 25.45 -7.55 7.52
CA TYR A 65 24.47 -6.48 7.32
C TYR A 65 23.28 -6.60 8.26
N THR A 66 22.71 -5.46 8.61
CA THR A 66 21.46 -5.39 9.37
C THR A 66 20.47 -4.57 8.57
N VAL A 67 19.29 -5.14 8.31
CA VAL A 67 18.20 -4.44 7.62
C VAL A 67 17.13 -4.11 8.65
N THR A 68 16.82 -2.83 8.79
CA THR A 68 15.70 -2.37 9.61
C THR A 68 14.51 -2.04 8.72
N VAL A 69 13.39 -2.69 8.96
CA VAL A 69 12.13 -2.44 8.25
C VAL A 69 11.15 -1.74 9.19
N PHE A 70 10.61 -0.63 8.71
CA PHE A 70 9.52 0.09 9.36
C PHE A 70 8.22 -0.16 8.62
N MET A 71 7.19 -0.57 9.35
CA MET A 71 5.91 -1.00 8.80
C MET A 71 4.74 -0.49 9.64
N ASN A 72 3.53 -0.57 9.10
CA ASN A 72 2.32 -0.34 9.88
C ASN A 72 2.20 -1.46 10.95
N PRO A 73 1.78 -1.15 12.20
CA PRO A 73 1.63 -2.14 13.27
C PRO A 73 0.77 -3.36 12.90
N ASN A 74 -0.17 -3.17 11.98
CA ASN A 74 -1.19 -4.14 11.60
C ASN A 74 -0.73 -5.02 10.42
N ILE A 75 0.57 -4.99 10.08
CA ILE A 75 1.16 -5.86 9.08
C ILE A 75 1.47 -7.22 9.70
N ASN A 76 0.94 -8.27 9.07
CA ASN A 76 1.34 -9.63 9.30
C ASN A 76 2.69 -9.87 8.62
N LEU A 77 3.76 -9.74 9.40
CA LEU A 77 5.13 -9.88 8.91
C LEU A 77 5.43 -11.31 8.44
N GLU A 78 4.94 -12.32 9.16
CA GLU A 78 5.19 -13.74 8.84
C GLU A 78 4.77 -14.09 7.40
N ALA A 79 3.70 -13.46 6.91
CA ALA A 79 3.21 -13.67 5.56
C ALA A 79 4.13 -13.14 4.44
N ILE A 80 5.02 -12.20 4.76
CA ILE A 80 5.94 -11.57 3.81
C ILE A 80 7.42 -11.75 4.15
N GLU A 81 7.72 -12.35 5.30
CA GLU A 81 9.07 -12.50 5.84
C GLU A 81 10.01 -13.21 4.86
N SER A 82 9.55 -14.32 4.28
CA SER A 82 10.32 -15.08 3.28
C SER A 82 10.63 -14.25 2.02
N LYS A 83 9.71 -13.39 1.59
CA LYS A 83 9.95 -12.49 0.44
C LYS A 83 10.99 -11.43 0.77
N ILE A 84 10.95 -10.90 1.99
CA ILE A 84 11.93 -9.92 2.48
C ILE A 84 13.32 -10.56 2.56
N ASN A 85 13.44 -11.72 3.21
CA ASN A 85 14.71 -12.43 3.34
C ASN A 85 15.31 -12.79 1.98
N ASN A 86 14.52 -13.42 1.11
CA ASN A 86 15.00 -13.79 -0.23
C ASN A 86 15.45 -12.55 -1.03
N TYR A 87 14.77 -11.42 -0.90
CA TYR A 87 15.18 -10.21 -1.60
C TYR A 87 16.54 -9.71 -1.11
N PHE A 88 16.71 -9.54 0.19
CA PHE A 88 17.96 -8.99 0.74
C PHE A 88 19.14 -9.96 0.62
N GLU A 89 18.93 -11.26 0.77
CA GLU A 89 19.97 -12.27 0.50
C GLU A 89 20.47 -12.17 -0.95
N ASN A 90 19.56 -12.12 -1.92
CA ASN A 90 19.93 -11.96 -3.33
C ASN A 90 20.59 -10.59 -3.60
N LEU A 91 20.09 -9.53 -2.97
CA LEU A 91 20.64 -8.18 -3.12
C LEU A 91 22.09 -8.09 -2.62
N PHE A 92 22.37 -8.66 -1.46
CA PHE A 92 23.71 -8.64 -0.89
C PHE A 92 24.68 -9.50 -1.70
N GLU A 93 24.22 -10.64 -2.22
CA GLU A 93 25.06 -11.49 -3.07
C GLU A 93 25.33 -10.84 -4.44
N GLU A 94 24.30 -10.31 -5.11
CA GLU A 94 24.44 -9.67 -6.43
C GLU A 94 25.34 -8.42 -6.40
N TYR A 95 25.27 -7.65 -5.31
CA TYR A 95 26.01 -6.39 -5.17
C TYR A 95 27.16 -6.46 -4.16
N LYS A 96 27.62 -7.67 -3.82
CA LYS A 96 28.62 -7.92 -2.77
C LYS A 96 29.85 -7.01 -2.87
N ASP A 97 30.46 -6.93 -4.06
CA ASP A 97 31.66 -6.13 -4.29
C ASP A 97 31.43 -4.63 -4.02
N LYS A 98 30.23 -4.12 -4.35
CA LYS A 98 29.88 -2.71 -4.12
C LYS A 98 29.67 -2.43 -2.64
N PHE A 99 28.99 -3.34 -1.93
CA PHE A 99 28.81 -3.22 -0.49
C PHE A 99 30.16 -3.32 0.25
N GLU A 100 31.02 -4.26 -0.12
CA GLU A 100 32.38 -4.37 0.43
C GLU A 100 33.22 -3.12 0.16
N MET A 101 33.15 -2.56 -1.05
CA MET A 101 33.87 -1.33 -1.38
C MET A 101 33.32 -0.14 -0.60
N GLY A 102 31.99 -0.05 -0.42
CA GLY A 102 31.35 0.94 0.43
C GLY A 102 31.81 0.86 1.88
N LEU A 103 31.89 -0.36 2.44
CA LEU A 103 32.41 -0.60 3.80
C LEU A 103 33.89 -0.19 3.95
N LYS A 104 34.73 -0.55 2.96
CA LYS A 104 36.18 -0.27 2.99
C LYS A 104 36.52 1.20 2.78
N THR A 105 35.76 1.90 1.94
CA THR A 105 36.10 3.26 1.48
C THR A 105 35.22 4.36 2.05
N GLY A 106 34.08 4.01 2.65
CA GLY A 106 33.05 4.95 3.08
C GLY A 106 32.30 5.63 1.92
N LYS A 107 32.61 5.29 0.67
CA LYS A 107 31.93 5.85 -0.51
C LYS A 107 30.63 5.10 -0.76
N ILE A 108 29.52 5.72 -0.36
CA ILE A 108 28.17 5.18 -0.53
C ILE A 108 27.54 5.54 -1.88
N ASP A 109 28.18 6.41 -2.67
CA ASP A 109 27.65 6.89 -3.95
C ASP A 109 27.40 5.74 -4.95
N ASP A 110 28.24 4.70 -4.91
CA ASP A 110 28.11 3.51 -5.76
C ASP A 110 26.90 2.63 -5.38
N LEU A 111 26.30 2.86 -4.21
CA LEU A 111 25.08 2.21 -3.74
C LEU A 111 23.80 3.01 -4.10
N LEU A 112 23.93 4.25 -4.60
CA LEU A 112 22.77 5.05 -5.00
C LEU A 112 21.86 4.36 -6.04
N PRO A 113 22.38 3.62 -7.05
CA PRO A 113 21.52 2.88 -7.97
C PRO A 113 20.72 1.76 -7.28
N ILE A 114 21.27 1.17 -6.22
CA ILE A 114 20.62 0.10 -5.45
C ILE A 114 19.40 0.64 -4.69
N ARG A 115 19.44 1.92 -4.29
CA ARG A 115 18.30 2.60 -3.65
C ARG A 115 17.04 2.59 -4.51
N GLU A 116 17.17 2.87 -5.80
CA GLU A 116 16.01 2.89 -6.71
C GLU A 116 15.47 1.47 -6.94
N ILE A 117 16.35 0.47 -7.03
CA ILE A 117 15.95 -0.95 -7.10
C ILE A 117 15.16 -1.34 -5.84
N GLY A 118 15.67 -0.97 -4.66
CA GLY A 118 15.00 -1.19 -3.38
C GLY A 118 13.64 -0.51 -3.27
N ARG A 119 13.52 0.74 -3.75
CA ARG A 119 12.24 1.44 -3.77
C ARG A 119 11.20 0.72 -4.63
N ASN A 120 11.59 0.34 -5.86
CA ASN A 120 10.68 -0.34 -6.78
C ASN A 120 10.23 -1.69 -6.20
N TRP A 121 11.15 -2.47 -5.63
CA TRP A 121 10.82 -3.72 -4.97
C TRP A 121 9.85 -3.52 -3.78
N LEU A 122 10.07 -2.49 -2.96
CA LEU A 122 9.18 -2.20 -1.82
C LEU A 122 7.77 -1.81 -2.27
N GLU A 123 7.64 -1.05 -3.36
CA GLU A 123 6.35 -0.73 -3.97
C GLU A 123 5.63 -1.99 -4.47
N GLU A 124 6.37 -2.93 -5.08
CA GLU A 124 5.84 -4.22 -5.53
C GLU A 124 5.42 -5.11 -4.36
N LEU A 125 6.22 -5.17 -3.29
CA LEU A 125 5.91 -5.90 -2.07
C LEU A 125 4.60 -5.38 -1.44
N ASN A 126 4.44 -4.05 -1.37
CA ASN A 126 3.22 -3.42 -0.88
C ASN A 126 2.00 -3.80 -1.74
N LYS A 127 2.12 -3.75 -3.07
CA LYS A 127 1.04 -4.19 -3.98
C LYS A 127 0.70 -5.67 -3.78
N SER A 128 1.72 -6.51 -3.68
CA SER A 128 1.54 -7.95 -3.42
C SER A 128 0.81 -8.19 -2.10
N TYR A 129 1.15 -7.47 -1.03
CA TYR A 129 0.51 -7.62 0.27
C TYR A 129 -0.97 -7.18 0.24
N GLN A 130 -1.29 -6.08 -0.44
CA GLN A 130 -2.67 -5.65 -0.63
C GLN A 130 -3.50 -6.68 -1.40
N ASN A 131 -2.91 -7.34 -2.40
CA ASN A 131 -3.57 -8.41 -3.14
C ASN A 131 -3.82 -9.65 -2.27
N MET A 132 -2.87 -10.04 -1.41
CA MET A 132 -3.05 -11.14 -0.44
C MET A 132 -4.23 -10.88 0.49
N ILE A 133 -4.41 -9.63 0.95
CA ILE A 133 -5.58 -9.24 1.75
C ILE A 133 -6.88 -9.37 0.95
N ILE A 134 -6.93 -8.85 -0.29
CA ILE A 134 -8.11 -8.93 -1.16
C ILE A 134 -8.51 -10.37 -1.41
N ASN A 135 -7.52 -11.23 -1.67
CA ASN A 135 -7.73 -12.64 -1.97
C ASN A 135 -8.00 -13.49 -0.73
N SER A 136 -8.07 -12.88 0.47
CA SER A 136 -8.32 -13.58 1.73
C SER A 136 -7.22 -14.59 2.11
N GLU A 137 -6.01 -14.42 1.59
CA GLU A 137 -4.83 -15.26 1.91
C GLU A 137 -4.27 -14.93 3.30
N ILE A 138 -4.57 -13.74 3.82
CA ILE A 138 -4.25 -13.27 5.17
C ILE A 138 -5.52 -12.63 5.73
N ILE A 139 -6.08 -13.18 6.82
CA ILE A 139 -7.24 -12.61 7.51
C ILE A 139 -6.92 -12.44 8.99
N ASP A 140 -6.84 -11.19 9.46
CA ASP A 140 -7.00 -10.83 10.86
C ASP A 140 -8.16 -9.83 11.07
N GLN A 141 -8.46 -9.51 12.33
CA GLN A 141 -9.63 -8.71 12.74
C GLN A 141 -9.58 -7.25 12.21
N GLU A 142 -8.40 -6.71 11.88
CA GLU A 142 -8.26 -5.36 11.33
C GLU A 142 -8.29 -5.32 9.80
N HIS A 143 -7.89 -6.39 9.11
CA HIS A 143 -8.08 -6.52 7.65
C HIS A 143 -9.57 -6.52 7.24
N GLY A 144 -10.47 -6.84 8.19
CA GLY A 144 -11.90 -6.64 8.03
C GLY A 144 -12.31 -5.18 7.74
N GLN A 145 -11.59 -4.18 8.27
CA GLN A 145 -11.88 -2.76 8.01
C GLN A 145 -11.50 -2.34 6.58
N VAL A 146 -10.40 -2.90 6.05
CA VAL A 146 -9.99 -2.67 4.64
C VAL A 146 -10.98 -3.33 3.69
N LEU A 147 -11.44 -4.54 4.02
CA LEU A 147 -12.48 -5.22 3.26
C LEU A 147 -13.80 -4.43 3.30
N HIS A 148 -14.19 -3.93 4.49
CA HIS A 148 -15.37 -3.09 4.66
C HIS A 148 -15.29 -1.81 3.83
N SER A 149 -14.16 -1.10 3.84
CA SER A 149 -13.98 0.12 3.05
C SER A 149 -14.10 -0.14 1.56
N LYS A 150 -13.57 -1.27 1.06
CA LYS A 150 -13.73 -1.69 -0.34
C LYS A 150 -15.16 -2.08 -0.68
N ILE A 151 -15.88 -2.69 0.25
CA ILE A 151 -17.30 -2.98 0.10
C ILE A 151 -18.11 -1.67 0.06
N ASP A 152 -17.78 -0.68 0.87
CA ASP A 152 -18.41 0.65 0.84
C ASP A 152 -18.15 1.37 -0.50
N GLU A 153 -16.92 1.33 -1.01
CA GLU A 153 -16.59 1.88 -2.33
C GLU A 153 -17.40 1.20 -3.44
N LEU A 154 -17.48 -0.13 -3.43
CA LEU A 154 -18.31 -0.90 -4.36
C LEU A 154 -19.80 -0.54 -4.23
N TYR A 155 -20.28 -0.40 -2.99
CA TYR A 155 -21.66 -0.01 -2.72
C TYR A 155 -21.98 1.38 -3.27
N ASP A 156 -21.09 2.35 -3.07
CA ASP A 156 -21.23 3.71 -3.59
C ASP A 156 -21.21 3.76 -5.11
N ASP A 157 -20.31 3.00 -5.76
CA ASP A 157 -20.24 2.90 -7.22
C ASP A 157 -21.51 2.28 -7.81
N ILE A 158 -22.01 1.21 -7.18
CA ILE A 158 -23.28 0.58 -7.55
C ILE A 158 -24.42 1.60 -7.38
N ASN A 159 -24.53 2.25 -6.22
CA ASN A 159 -25.58 3.23 -5.95
C ASN A 159 -25.55 4.40 -6.93
N LYS A 160 -24.37 4.94 -7.23
CA LYS A 160 -24.22 6.02 -8.20
C LYS A 160 -24.69 5.59 -9.59
N LYS A 161 -24.29 4.40 -10.05
CA LYS A 161 -24.70 3.85 -11.34
C LYS A 161 -26.22 3.61 -11.43
N PHE A 162 -26.82 3.07 -10.37
CA PHE A 162 -28.27 2.85 -10.31
C PHE A 162 -29.05 4.16 -10.18
N SER A 163 -28.56 5.14 -9.41
CA SER A 163 -29.18 6.47 -9.27
C SER A 163 -29.24 7.21 -10.62
N VAL A 164 -28.13 7.23 -11.38
CA VAL A 164 -28.10 7.84 -12.72
C VAL A 164 -29.06 7.12 -13.67
N THR A 165 -29.12 5.79 -13.60
CA THR A 165 -30.09 5.00 -14.38
C THR A 165 -31.53 5.36 -14.01
N LEU A 166 -31.83 5.46 -12.72
CA LEU A 166 -33.16 5.76 -12.22
C LEU A 166 -33.63 7.15 -12.66
N GLU A 167 -32.76 8.15 -12.62
CA GLU A 167 -33.06 9.49 -13.12
C GLU A 167 -33.32 9.49 -14.64
N LYS A 168 -32.55 8.72 -15.42
CA LYS A 168 -32.82 8.54 -16.86
C LYS A 168 -34.19 7.91 -17.10
N VAL A 169 -34.58 6.91 -16.31
CA VAL A 169 -35.91 6.27 -16.43
C VAL A 169 -37.03 7.23 -16.04
N LYS A 170 -36.86 8.02 -14.97
CA LYS A 170 -37.84 9.06 -14.58
C LYS A 170 -37.99 10.09 -15.68
N LYS A 171 -36.88 10.56 -16.26
CA LYS A 171 -36.91 11.51 -17.38
C LYS A 171 -37.64 10.93 -18.59
N LEU A 172 -37.32 9.69 -18.99
CA LEU A 172 -38.02 9.02 -20.09
C LEU A 172 -39.53 8.90 -19.82
N LYS A 173 -39.96 8.64 -18.59
CA LYS A 173 -41.40 8.64 -18.24
C LYS A 173 -42.05 10.01 -18.45
N VAL A 174 -41.39 11.08 -18.03
CA VAL A 174 -41.87 12.46 -18.25
C VAL A 174 -41.91 12.78 -19.74
N ASP A 175 -40.86 12.43 -20.48
CA ASP A 175 -40.75 12.66 -21.93
C ASP A 175 -41.86 11.91 -22.68
N ILE A 176 -42.18 10.66 -22.31
CA ILE A 176 -43.33 9.91 -22.86
C ILE A 176 -44.64 10.67 -22.61
N MET A 177 -44.88 11.13 -21.38
CA MET A 177 -46.11 11.86 -21.07
C MET A 177 -46.23 13.14 -21.91
N LYS A 178 -45.12 13.87 -22.07
CA LYS A 178 -45.05 15.08 -22.87
C LYS A 178 -45.32 14.80 -24.35
N SER A 179 -44.64 13.82 -24.95
CA SER A 179 -44.81 13.47 -26.36
C SER A 179 -46.20 12.93 -26.68
N ILE A 180 -46.87 12.24 -25.73
CA ILE A 180 -48.28 11.83 -25.87
C ILE A 180 -49.20 13.06 -25.94
N ILE A 181 -49.00 14.04 -25.04
CA ILE A 181 -49.80 15.27 -24.99
C ILE A 181 -49.60 16.09 -26.28
N GLU A 182 -48.36 16.20 -26.73
CA GLU A 182 -47.96 16.96 -27.94
C GLU A 182 -48.26 16.21 -29.24
N LYS A 183 -48.67 14.94 -29.17
CA LYS A 183 -48.86 14.02 -30.31
C LYS A 183 -47.61 13.89 -31.20
N ASP A 184 -46.43 13.97 -30.58
CA ASP A 184 -45.14 13.78 -31.24
C ASP A 184 -44.77 12.29 -31.26
N TYR A 185 -45.22 11.61 -32.31
CA TYR A 185 -44.98 10.18 -32.49
C TYR A 185 -43.55 9.84 -32.92
N GLU A 186 -42.79 10.81 -33.45
CA GLU A 186 -41.39 10.59 -33.82
C GLU A 186 -40.53 10.50 -32.56
N GLU A 187 -40.78 11.39 -31.59
CA GLU A 187 -40.10 11.36 -30.30
C GLU A 187 -40.47 10.11 -29.48
N LEU A 188 -41.73 9.65 -29.54
CA LEU A 188 -42.14 8.40 -28.90
C LEU A 188 -41.37 7.17 -29.44
N ASN A 189 -41.09 7.12 -30.74
CA ASN A 189 -40.28 6.04 -31.33
C ASN A 189 -38.83 6.11 -30.85
N LYS A 190 -38.24 7.30 -30.74
CA LYS A 190 -36.88 7.49 -30.19
C LYS A 190 -36.80 7.04 -28.73
N ILE A 191 -37.80 7.42 -27.92
CA ILE A 191 -37.88 6.99 -26.51
C ILE A 191 -38.03 5.47 -26.40
N ALA A 192 -38.81 4.83 -27.29
CA ALA A 192 -38.96 3.38 -27.30
C ALA A 192 -37.65 2.62 -27.59
N GLU A 193 -36.82 3.13 -28.50
CA GLU A 193 -35.50 2.55 -28.77
C GLU A 193 -34.55 2.71 -27.57
N ILE A 194 -34.53 3.90 -26.92
CA ILE A 194 -33.74 4.12 -25.70
C ILE A 194 -34.20 3.18 -24.57
N ALA A 195 -35.51 2.93 -24.45
CA ALA A 195 -36.06 2.00 -23.46
C ALA A 195 -35.63 0.54 -23.72
N LYS A 196 -35.52 0.11 -24.99
CA LYS A 196 -35.00 -1.22 -25.37
C LYS A 196 -33.52 -1.36 -25.01
N GLU A 197 -32.70 -0.35 -25.30
CA GLU A 197 -31.27 -0.35 -24.95
C GLU A 197 -31.04 -0.36 -23.43
N LEU A 198 -31.90 0.32 -22.67
CA LEU A 198 -31.86 0.26 -21.21
C LEU A 198 -32.25 -1.14 -20.72
N LYS A 199 -33.29 -1.74 -21.28
CA LYS A 199 -33.73 -3.10 -20.92
C LYS A 199 -32.63 -4.14 -21.14
N SER A 200 -31.89 -4.08 -22.26
CA SER A 200 -30.82 -5.04 -22.54
C SER A 200 -29.64 -4.94 -21.57
N LYS A 201 -29.44 -3.80 -20.90
CA LYS A 201 -28.41 -3.63 -19.85
C LYS A 201 -28.76 -4.28 -18.51
N PHE A 202 -30.03 -4.67 -18.30
CA PHE A 202 -30.53 -5.24 -17.05
C PHE A 202 -31.15 -6.63 -17.22
N SER A 203 -31.20 -7.17 -18.45
CA SER A 203 -31.54 -8.58 -18.68
C SER A 203 -30.28 -9.44 -18.55
N PRO A 204 -30.31 -10.53 -17.76
CA PRO A 204 -29.20 -11.49 -17.65
C PRO A 204 -28.94 -12.21 -18.97
#